data_AF-A0A2T3MIZ9-F1
#
_entry.id   AF-A0A2T3MIZ9-F1
#
_cell.length_a   1.000
_cell.length_b   1.000
_cell.length_c   1.000
_cell.angle_alpha   90.00
_cell.angle_beta   90.00
_cell.angle_gamma   90.00
#
_symmetry.space_group_name_H-M   'P 1'
#
loop_
_entity.id
_entity.type
_entity.pdbx_description
1 polymer ?
#
loop_
_entity_poly.entity_id
_entity_poly.type
_entity_poly.pdbx_seq_one_letter_code
_entity_poly.pdbx_strand_id
1 'polypeptide(L)'
;MDNLRIKIKKNVVFFTYNNKHIGCGFIIIVDECLYCITAGHVPFSSKFDSLIDGIVISNVAGDIIDEFEILSDCYFAKKYDLAVYKYGVILMII
;
A
#
# COMPACT_ATOMS: atom_id res chain seq x y z
N MET A 1 15.68 4.94 -21.67
CA MET A 1 14.51 4.27 -21.03
C MET A 1 14.55 4.34 -19.51
N ASP A 2 15.63 4.87 -18.91
CA ASP A 2 15.91 4.73 -17.47
C ASP A 2 15.15 5.69 -16.56
N ASN A 3 14.71 6.84 -17.09
CA ASN A 3 14.13 7.90 -16.26
C ASN A 3 12.72 7.54 -15.73
N LEU A 4 11.89 6.87 -16.54
CA LEU A 4 10.55 6.46 -16.11
C LEU A 4 10.62 5.39 -15.03
N ARG A 5 11.49 4.38 -15.20
CA ARG A 5 11.68 3.30 -14.24
C ARG A 5 12.14 3.83 -12.87
N ILE A 6 13.07 4.79 -12.85
CA ILE A 6 13.56 5.41 -11.62
C ILE A 6 12.44 6.19 -10.92
N LYS A 7 11.65 6.97 -11.68
CA LYS A 7 10.51 7.72 -11.12
C LYS A 7 9.46 6.78 -10.51
N ILE A 8 9.11 5.69 -11.20
CA ILE A 8 8.17 4.68 -10.69
C ILE A 8 8.69 4.05 -9.40
N LYS A 9 9.97 3.65 -9.35
CA LYS A 9 10.55 3.00 -8.16
C LYS A 9 10.42 3.83 -6.88
N LYS A 10 10.44 5.16 -6.96
CA LYS A 10 10.31 6.04 -5.78
C LYS A 10 8.94 5.96 -5.11
N ASN A 11 7.93 5.51 -5.83
CA ASN A 11 6.56 5.40 -5.34
C ASN A 11 6.22 3.95 -4.92
N VAL A 12 7.18 3.02 -5.01
CA VAL A 12 6.97 1.64 -4.58
C VAL A 12 7.12 1.56 -3.07
N VAL A 13 6.21 0.82 -2.44
CA VAL A 13 6.29 0.44 -1.03
C VAL A 13 6.29 -1.07 -0.88
N PHE A 14 6.81 -1.55 0.25
CA PHE A 14 6.84 -2.96 0.61
C PHE A 14 5.90 -3.24 1.76
N PHE A 15 5.18 -4.34 1.65
CA PHE A 15 4.29 -4.87 2.68
C PHE A 15 5.01 -6.03 3.35
N THR A 16 5.10 -5.96 4.68
CA THR A 16 5.71 -7.02 5.49
C THR A 16 4.78 -7.43 6.62
N TYR A 17 4.80 -8.72 6.96
CA TYR A 17 4.07 -9.30 8.08
C TYR A 17 4.97 -10.31 8.77
N ASN A 18 5.11 -10.22 10.10
CA ASN A 18 6.05 -11.05 10.88
C ASN A 18 7.47 -11.07 10.26
N ASN A 19 7.98 -9.90 9.87
CA ASN A 19 9.28 -9.72 9.20
C ASN A 19 9.43 -10.45 7.85
N LYS A 20 8.34 -10.94 7.24
CA LYS A 20 8.34 -11.54 5.91
C LYS A 20 7.73 -10.60 4.90
N HIS A 21 8.35 -10.47 3.73
CA HIS A 21 7.79 -9.77 2.60
C HIS A 21 6.56 -10.51 2.08
N ILE A 22 5.42 -9.82 2.01
CA ILE A 22 4.15 -10.39 1.55
C ILE A 22 3.62 -9.72 0.28
N GLY A 23 4.19 -8.58 -0.12
CA GLY A 23 3.81 -7.90 -1.36
C GLY A 23 4.40 -6.51 -1.49
N CYS A 24 4.06 -5.85 -2.59
CA CYS A 24 4.40 -4.47 -2.85
C CYS A 24 3.15 -3.67 -3.21
N GLY A 25 3.23 -2.35 -3.02
CA GLY A 25 2.20 -1.43 -3.46
C GLY A 25 2.81 -0.22 -4.15
N PHE A 26 1.93 0.65 -4.63
CA PHE A 26 2.29 1.84 -5.34
C PHE A 26 1.57 3.04 -4.76
N ILE A 27 2.33 4.08 -4.46
CA ILE A 27 1.82 5.37 -4.01
C ILE A 27 1.34 6.17 -5.22
N ILE A 28 0.10 6.64 -5.15
CA ILE A 28 -0.48 7.57 -6.11
C ILE A 28 -1.02 8.81 -5.38
N ILE A 29 -1.12 9.92 -6.11
CA ILE A 29 -1.73 11.16 -5.63
C ILE A 29 -3.02 11.36 -6.44
N VAL A 30 -4.13 11.55 -5.74
CA VAL A 30 -5.45 11.86 -6.32
C VAL A 30 -6.03 13.01 -5.50
N ASP A 31 -6.34 14.14 -6.14
CA ASP A 31 -6.93 15.33 -5.52
C ASP A 31 -6.22 15.73 -4.20
N GLU A 32 -4.88 15.89 -4.28
CA GLU A 32 -3.99 16.25 -3.17
C GLU A 32 -3.91 15.22 -2.02
N CYS A 33 -4.62 14.10 -2.14
CA CYS A 33 -4.56 12.99 -1.19
C CYS A 33 -3.59 11.91 -1.67
N LEU A 34 -2.82 11.36 -0.72
CA LEU A 34 -1.92 10.24 -0.96
C LEU A 34 -2.65 8.91 -0.73
N TYR A 35 -2.59 8.02 -1.71
CA TYR A 35 -3.13 6.67 -1.62
C TYR A 35 -2.05 5.65 -1.91
N CYS A 36 -2.17 4.47 -1.32
CA CYS A 36 -1.37 3.30 -1.69
C CYS A 36 -2.29 2.21 -2.24
N ILE A 37 -1.97 1.72 -3.44
CA ILE A 37 -2.67 0.61 -4.07
C ILE A 37 -1.77 -0.62 -4.04
N THR A 38 -2.33 -1.77 -3.64
CA THR A 38 -1.66 -3.07 -3.71
C THR A 38 -2.65 -4.14 -4.20
N ALA A 39 -2.18 -5.37 -4.37
CA ALA A 39 -3.05 -6.48 -4.69
C ALA A 39 -3.93 -6.84 -3.49
N GLY A 40 -5.17 -7.26 -3.74
CA GLY A 40 -6.18 -7.50 -2.71
C GLY A 40 -5.77 -8.59 -1.73
N HIS A 41 -5.10 -9.63 -2.22
CA HIS A 41 -4.61 -10.72 -1.38
C HIS A 41 -3.49 -10.34 -0.41
N VAL A 42 -2.85 -9.18 -0.57
CA VAL A 42 -1.76 -8.72 0.30
C VAL A 42 -2.29 -8.43 1.72
N PRO A 43 -3.30 -7.56 1.92
CA PRO A 43 -3.93 -7.42 3.23
C PRO A 43 -4.90 -8.52 3.63
N PHE A 44 -5.53 -9.21 2.67
CA PHE A 44 -6.67 -10.10 2.96
C PHE A 44 -6.36 -11.60 2.86
N SER A 45 -5.08 -11.97 2.75
CA SER A 45 -4.64 -13.34 2.45
C SER A 45 -5.08 -13.84 1.05
N SER A 46 -4.50 -14.95 0.59
CA SER A 46 -4.91 -15.58 -0.68
C SER A 46 -6.33 -16.13 -0.66
N LYS A 47 -6.94 -16.26 0.52
CA LYS A 47 -8.32 -16.73 0.68
C LYS A 47 -9.34 -15.60 0.76
N PHE A 48 -8.91 -14.35 0.94
CA PHE A 48 -9.80 -13.21 1.15
C PHE A 48 -10.80 -13.49 2.28
N ASP A 49 -10.28 -13.90 3.43
CA ASP A 49 -11.06 -14.33 4.59
C ASP A 49 -10.92 -13.40 5.79
N SER A 50 -9.76 -12.73 5.94
CA SER A 50 -9.53 -11.79 7.02
C SER A 50 -8.47 -10.76 6.66
N LEU A 51 -8.60 -9.55 7.22
CA LEU A 51 -7.52 -8.58 7.25
C LEU A 51 -6.38 -9.13 8.11
N ILE A 52 -5.14 -9.03 7.61
CA ILE A 52 -3.94 -9.36 8.38
C ILE A 52 -3.61 -8.16 9.27
N ASP A 53 -3.81 -8.32 10.57
CA ASP A 53 -3.39 -7.32 11.55
C ASP A 53 -1.87 -7.29 11.68
N GLY A 54 -1.30 -6.09 11.85
CA GLY A 54 0.14 -5.89 12.05
C GLY A 54 0.98 -5.94 10.77
N ILE A 55 0.39 -5.65 9.61
CA ILE A 55 1.14 -5.35 8.39
C ILE A 55 1.95 -4.06 8.61
N VAL A 56 3.23 -4.11 8.25
CA VAL A 56 4.12 -2.95 8.21
C VAL A 56 4.37 -2.57 6.76
N ILE A 57 4.13 -1.30 6.43
CA ILE A 57 4.41 -0.71 5.12
C ILE A 57 5.72 0.07 5.21
N SER A 58 6.64 -0.14 4.28
CA SER A 58 7.89 0.62 4.23
C SER A 58 8.22 1.12 2.82
N ASN A 59 8.97 2.21 2.73
CA ASN A 59 9.47 2.73 1.46
C ASN A 59 10.66 1.88 0.94
N VAL A 60 11.18 2.23 -0.25
CA VAL A 60 12.34 1.54 -0.84
C VAL A 60 13.66 1.69 -0.05
N ALA A 61 13.74 2.66 0.85
CA ALA A 61 14.88 2.86 1.76
C ALA A 61 14.75 2.03 3.05
N GLY A 62 13.58 1.44 3.31
CA GLY A 62 13.28 0.66 4.51
C GLY A 62 12.61 1.45 5.63
N ASP A 63 12.33 2.75 5.43
CA ASP A 63 11.63 3.55 6.43
C ASP A 63 10.16 3.12 6.50
N ILE A 64 9.65 2.95 7.72
CA ILE A 64 8.28 2.56 7.99
C ILE A 64 7.34 3.75 7.74
N ILE A 65 6.15 3.47 7.21
CA ILE A 65 5.09 4.44 6.94
C ILE A 65 3.85 4.04 7.75
N ASP A 66 3.65 4.66 8.92
CA ASP A 66 2.64 4.25 9.92
C ASP A 66 1.24 4.85 9.69
N GLU A 67 1.08 5.71 8.68
CA GLU A 67 -0.12 6.55 8.55
C GLU A 67 -1.14 6.03 7.52
N PHE A 68 -0.98 4.81 7.00
CA PHE A 68 -1.93 4.27 6.01
C PHE A 68 -3.13 3.58 6.67
N GLU A 69 -4.33 4.09 6.41
CA GLU A 69 -5.60 3.46 6.75
C GLU A 69 -6.15 2.68 5.56
N ILE A 70 -6.59 1.44 5.77
CA ILE A 70 -7.21 0.63 4.71
C ILE A 70 -8.63 1.12 4.42
N LEU A 71 -8.92 1.42 3.14
CA LEU A 71 -10.25 1.84 2.67
C LEU A 71 -11.05 0.71 2.05
N SER A 72 -10.36 -0.19 1.35
CA SER A 72 -11.00 -1.34 0.70
C SER A 72 -11.41 -2.38 1.73
N ASP A 73 -12.62 -2.91 1.61
CA ASP A 73 -13.03 -4.10 2.34
C ASP A 73 -12.62 -5.40 1.62
N CYS A 74 -12.86 -6.52 2.30
CA CYS A 74 -12.56 -7.84 1.77
C CYS A 74 -13.39 -8.18 0.51
N TYR A 75 -14.60 -7.63 0.36
CA TYR A 75 -15.45 -7.87 -0.79
C TYR A 75 -14.87 -7.21 -2.05
N PHE A 76 -14.46 -5.94 -1.94
CA PHE A 76 -13.77 -5.21 -2.99
C PHE A 76 -12.47 -5.90 -3.39
N ALA A 77 -11.66 -6.29 -2.39
CA ALA A 77 -10.40 -6.97 -2.61
C ALA A 77 -10.58 -8.29 -3.36
N LYS A 78 -11.57 -9.10 -2.98
CA LYS A 78 -11.86 -10.37 -3.67
C LYS A 78 -12.35 -10.17 -5.09
N LYS A 79 -13.15 -9.12 -5.34
CA LYS A 79 -13.75 -8.86 -6.64
C LYS A 79 -12.74 -8.37 -7.68
N TYR A 80 -11.79 -7.52 -7.26
CA TYR A 80 -10.88 -6.83 -8.17
C TYR A 80 -9.41 -7.23 -7.99
N ASP A 81 -9.09 -8.04 -6.99
CA ASP A 81 -7.72 -8.29 -6.51
C ASP A 81 -6.95 -6.98 -6.26
N LEU A 82 -7.62 -6.01 -5.66
CA LEU A 82 -7.06 -4.70 -5.31
C LEU A 82 -7.37 -4.34 -3.87
N ALA A 83 -6.39 -3.77 -3.17
CA ALA A 83 -6.59 -3.09 -1.91
C ALA A 83 -6.13 -1.64 -2.01
N VAL A 84 -6.87 -0.75 -1.34
CA VAL A 84 -6.61 0.69 -1.33
C VAL A 84 -6.42 1.14 0.09
N TYR A 85 -5.32 1.85 0.33
CA TYR A 85 -5.02 2.55 1.57
C TYR A 85 -5.03 4.05 1.30
N LYS A 86 -5.45 4.83 2.30
CA LYS A 86 -5.35 6.29 2.31
C LYS A 86 -4.38 6.71 3.40
N TYR A 87 -3.51 7.66 3.07
CA TYR A 87 -2.61 8.25 4.05
C TYR A 87 -3.41 9.19 4.98
N GLY A 88 -3.23 9.01 6.28
CA GLY A 88 -4.06 9.59 7.34
C GLY A 88 -3.80 11.08 7.60
N VAL A 89 -2.71 11.65 7.09
CA VAL A 89 -2.41 13.08 7.25
C VAL A 89 -2.60 13.81 5.92
N ILE A 90 -3.54 14.76 5.91
CA ILE A 90 -3.57 15.83 4.91
C ILE A 90 -2.23 16.55 5.04
N LEU A 91 -1.39 16.50 4.00
CA LEU A 91 -0.23 17.37 3.88
C LEU A 91 -0.75 18.82 3.93
N MET A 92 -0.73 19.45 5.10
CA MET A 92 -0.52 20.90 5.15
C MET A 92 0.87 21.12 4.61
N ILE A 93 0.92 21.48 3.33
CA ILE A 93 2.10 22.05 2.68
C ILE A 93 2.58 23.21 3.57
N ILE A 94 3.80 23.12 4.10
CA ILE A 94 4.60 24.29 4.47
C ILE A 94 5.74 24.35 3.47
#